data_AF-A0A3N7BVU9-F1
#
_entry.id   AF-A0A3N7BVU9-F1
#
_cell.length_a   1.000
_cell.length_b   1.000
_cell.length_c   1.000
_cell.angle_alpha   90.00
_cell.angle_beta   90.00
_cell.angle_gamma   90.00
#
_symmetry.space_group_name_H-M   'P 1'
#
loop_
_entity.id
_entity.type
_entity.pdbx_description
1 polymer ?
#
loop_
_entity_poly.entity_id
_entity_poly.type
_entity_poly.pdbx_seq_one_letter_code
_entity_poly.pdbx_strand_id
1 'polypeptide(L)'
;MKQAGVSKNMSPIPESKKNHLWRKTVWYTDPEVYPLGPHHSAEVYCCEESNGYAVWYARRLAKDDSRNVSKTENGDYLLDYFASTKRDDAIEHAVLIANSDADVDQVIARLDALTRNAQKV
;
A
#
# COMPACT_ATOMS: atom_id res chain seq x y z
N MET A 1 28.17 19.88 -33.52
CA MET A 1 27.60 20.57 -32.34
C MET A 1 26.52 19.65 -31.77
N LYS A 2 26.83 18.96 -30.66
CA LYS A 2 26.44 19.25 -29.26
C LYS A 2 25.03 18.77 -28.90
N GLN A 3 25.03 17.68 -28.13
CA GLN A 3 24.12 17.16 -27.09
C GLN A 3 22.73 17.79 -26.91
N ALA A 4 21.74 16.92 -26.67
CA ALA A 4 20.98 16.76 -25.41
C ALA A 4 19.70 15.96 -25.71
N GLY A 5 19.22 15.01 -24.93
CA GLY A 5 19.64 14.44 -23.67
C GLY A 5 18.80 13.18 -23.48
N VAL A 6 19.38 12.14 -22.89
CA VAL A 6 18.65 10.92 -22.51
C VAL A 6 17.67 11.31 -21.40
N SER A 7 16.39 11.43 -21.75
CA SER A 7 15.32 11.49 -20.74
C SER A 7 15.29 10.14 -20.04
N LYS A 8 15.78 10.15 -18.81
CA LYS A 8 15.73 9.03 -17.87
C LYS A 8 14.24 8.73 -17.61
N ASN A 9 13.71 7.71 -18.30
CA ASN A 9 12.40 7.14 -18.00
C ASN A 9 12.40 6.69 -16.53
N MET A 10 11.90 7.52 -15.63
CA MET A 10 11.35 7.07 -14.36
C MET A 10 10.01 6.44 -14.66
N SER A 11 10.04 5.25 -15.26
CA SER A 11 8.87 4.39 -15.30
C SER A 11 8.45 4.16 -13.85
N PRO A 12 7.19 4.45 -13.44
CA PRO A 12 6.68 3.88 -12.21
C PRO A 12 6.89 2.38 -12.33
N ILE A 13 7.53 1.77 -11.33
CA ILE A 13 7.74 0.32 -11.31
C ILE A 13 6.37 -0.29 -11.60
N PRO A 14 6.18 -1.01 -12.72
CA PRO A 14 4.89 -1.59 -13.02
C PRO A 14 4.52 -2.50 -11.85
N GLU A 15 3.30 -2.31 -11.33
CA GLU A 15 2.70 -3.06 -10.22
C GLU A 15 2.80 -4.61 -10.39
N SER A 16 3.17 -5.05 -11.60
CA SER A 16 3.37 -6.43 -12.04
C SER A 16 4.74 -7.07 -11.69
N LYS A 17 5.66 -6.42 -10.96
CA LYS A 17 6.94 -7.06 -10.56
C LYS A 17 7.09 -7.39 -9.07
N LYS A 18 6.12 -7.02 -8.22
CA LYS A 18 6.09 -7.52 -6.85
C LYS A 18 5.39 -8.87 -6.85
N ASN A 19 6.09 -9.93 -6.46
CA ASN A 19 5.49 -11.25 -6.30
C ASN A 19 4.62 -11.22 -5.05
N HIS A 20 3.38 -10.76 -5.20
CA HIS A 20 2.42 -10.68 -4.09
C HIS A 20 2.06 -12.10 -3.66
N LEU A 21 2.42 -12.45 -2.44
CA LEU A 21 2.00 -13.69 -1.80
C LEU A 21 0.55 -13.59 -1.33
N TRP A 22 0.14 -12.38 -0.96
CA TRP A 22 -1.21 -12.06 -0.52
C TRP A 22 -1.48 -10.56 -0.69
N ARG A 23 -2.71 -10.19 -1.06
CA ARG A 23 -3.16 -8.78 -1.19
C ARG A 23 -4.64 -8.69 -0.84
N LYS A 24 -5.02 -7.61 -0.18
CA LYS A 24 -6.41 -7.23 0.04
C LYS A 24 -6.59 -5.73 -0.13
N THR A 25 -7.54 -5.36 -0.97
CA THR A 25 -8.09 -4.01 -1.00
C THR A 25 -9.05 -3.85 0.18
N VAL A 26 -8.66 -3.03 1.15
CA VAL A 26 -9.48 -2.70 2.33
C VAL A 26 -10.63 -1.79 1.92
N TRP A 27 -10.35 -0.84 1.04
CA TRP A 27 -11.33 0.07 0.48
C TRP A 27 -10.91 0.53 -0.91
N TYR A 28 -11.89 0.81 -1.77
CA TYR A 28 -11.67 1.48 -3.04
C TYR A 28 -12.87 2.35 -3.39
N THR A 29 -12.63 3.38 -4.20
CA THR A 29 -13.71 4.17 -4.81
C THR A 29 -14.38 3.35 -5.91
N ASP A 30 -15.71 3.20 -5.82
CA ASP A 30 -16.48 2.45 -6.80
C ASP A 30 -16.33 3.06 -8.21
N PRO A 31 -15.77 2.31 -9.18
CA PRO A 31 -15.57 2.78 -10.54
C PRO A 31 -16.88 3.00 -11.29
N GLU A 32 -17.99 2.39 -10.89
CA GLU A 32 -19.30 2.65 -11.52
C GLU A 32 -19.85 4.02 -11.13
N VAL A 33 -19.55 4.47 -9.91
CA VAL A 33 -19.94 5.79 -9.41
C VAL A 33 -18.98 6.88 -9.90
N TYR A 34 -17.69 6.55 -10.08
CA TYR A 34 -16.66 7.48 -10.53
C TYR A 34 -15.88 6.96 -11.74
N PRO A 35 -16.53 6.78 -12.91
CA PRO A 35 -15.93 6.12 -14.08
C PRO A 35 -14.79 6.92 -14.73
N LEU A 36 -14.70 8.22 -14.44
CA LEU A 36 -13.66 9.11 -14.96
C LEU A 36 -12.83 9.76 -13.83
N GLY A 37 -13.04 9.34 -12.58
CA GLY A 37 -12.39 9.90 -11.39
C GLY A 37 -11.06 9.20 -11.07
N PRO A 38 -10.21 9.79 -10.21
CA PRO A 38 -9.03 9.09 -9.71
C PRO A 38 -9.47 7.86 -8.91
N HIS A 39 -8.89 6.70 -9.21
CA HIS A 39 -9.09 5.50 -8.42
C HIS A 39 -8.33 5.65 -7.10
N HIS A 40 -9.09 5.88 -6.02
CA HIS A 40 -8.57 5.90 -4.66
C HIS A 40 -8.75 4.53 -4.04
N SER A 41 -7.75 4.07 -3.30
CA SER A 41 -7.78 2.80 -2.59
C SER A 41 -6.93 2.83 -1.33
N ALA A 42 -7.26 1.93 -0.42
CA ALA A 42 -6.46 1.58 0.73
C ALA A 42 -6.24 0.07 0.68
N GLU A 43 -4.99 -0.37 0.68
CA GLU A 43 -4.66 -1.77 0.41
C GLU A 43 -3.52 -2.26 1.28
N VAL A 44 -3.60 -3.53 1.66
CA VAL A 44 -2.54 -4.23 2.36
C VAL A 44 -2.05 -5.38 1.49
N TYR A 45 -0.74 -5.54 1.36
CA TYR A 45 -0.18 -6.69 0.65
C TYR A 45 1.10 -7.19 1.31
N CYS A 46 1.33 -8.49 1.14
CA CYS A 46 2.58 -9.17 1.46
C CYS A 46 3.27 -9.57 0.17
N CYS A 47 4.54 -9.21 0.01
CA CYS A 47 5.36 -9.63 -1.13
C CYS A 47 6.66 -10.31 -0.68
N GLU A 48 7.17 -11.15 -1.57
CA GLU A 48 8.53 -11.67 -1.46
C GLU A 48 9.54 -10.61 -1.92
N GLU A 49 10.59 -10.44 -1.13
CA GLU A 49 11.73 -9.55 -1.36
C GLU A 49 13.02 -10.37 -1.34
N SER A 50 14.13 -9.82 -1.85
CA SER A 50 15.39 -10.59 -2.01
C SER A 50 15.93 -11.22 -0.71
N ASN A 51 15.60 -10.66 0.46
CA ASN A 51 16.09 -11.13 1.77
C ASN A 51 14.98 -11.61 2.72
N GLY A 52 13.73 -11.77 2.24
CA GLY A 52 12.61 -12.02 3.14
C GLY A 52 11.25 -11.64 2.58
N TYR A 53 10.33 -11.27 3.46
CA TYR A 53 8.96 -10.90 3.12
C TYR A 53 8.60 -9.55 3.70
N ALA A 54 7.90 -8.73 2.94
CA ALA A 54 7.54 -7.38 3.33
C ALA A 54 6.02 -7.22 3.34
N VAL A 55 5.50 -6.63 4.42
CA VAL A 55 4.09 -6.25 4.54
C VAL A 55 3.97 -4.76 4.33
N TRP A 56 3.14 -4.38 3.36
CA TRP A 56 2.97 -3.01 2.90
C TRP A 56 1.53 -2.55 3.09
N TYR A 57 1.39 -1.26 3.37
CA TYR A 57 0.13 -0.53 3.28
C TYR A 57 0.23 0.54 2.19
N ALA A 58 -0.52 0.36 1.11
CA ALA A 58 -0.66 1.35 0.04
C ALA A 58 -1.89 2.21 0.33
N ARG A 59 -1.64 3.50 0.57
CA ARG A 59 -2.69 4.48 0.87
C ARG A 59 -2.81 5.49 -0.26
N ARG A 60 -3.98 5.55 -0.88
CA ARG A 60 -4.34 6.53 -1.92
C ARG A 60 -5.77 7.00 -1.66
N LEU A 61 -5.98 7.94 -0.74
CA LEU A 61 -7.30 8.52 -0.44
C LEU A 61 -7.48 9.88 -1.13
N ALA A 62 -8.72 10.24 -1.45
CA ALA A 62 -9.03 11.56 -1.99
C ALA A 62 -8.79 12.65 -0.94
N LYS A 63 -8.50 13.88 -1.36
CA LYS A 63 -8.22 15.01 -0.43
C LYS A 63 -9.42 15.36 0.45
N ASP A 64 -10.62 15.14 -0.07
CA ASP A 64 -11.92 15.40 0.54
C ASP A 64 -12.55 14.16 1.18
N ASP A 65 -11.88 13.00 1.13
CA ASP A 65 -12.37 11.79 1.77
C ASP A 65 -12.32 11.94 3.30
N SER A 66 -13.41 11.57 3.99
CA SER A 66 -13.55 11.67 5.45
C SER A 66 -12.54 10.82 6.22
N ARG A 67 -11.98 9.78 5.61
CA ARG A 67 -10.90 8.96 6.19
C ARG A 67 -9.55 9.65 6.07
N ASN A 68 -9.41 10.66 5.20
CA ASN A 68 -8.18 11.41 5.01
C ASN A 68 -7.97 12.51 6.06
N VAL A 69 -8.43 12.27 7.29
CA VAL A 69 -8.32 13.16 8.46
C VAL A 69 -7.08 12.87 9.30
N SER A 70 -6.56 11.64 9.21
CA SER A 70 -5.26 11.31 9.74
C SER A 70 -4.24 12.14 8.95
N LYS A 71 -3.29 12.79 9.63
CA LYS A 71 -2.17 13.51 8.97
C LYS A 71 -1.24 12.58 8.17
N THR A 72 -1.67 11.35 7.91
CA THR A 72 -0.99 10.33 7.12
C THR A 72 -1.15 10.69 5.66
N GLU A 73 -0.03 10.88 4.99
CA GLU A 73 -0.02 11.23 3.59
C GLU A 73 -0.34 10.00 2.71
N ASN A 74 -0.73 10.24 1.46
CA ASN A 74 -0.75 9.16 0.48
C ASN A 74 0.68 8.69 0.19
N GLY A 75 0.87 7.37 0.08
CA GLY A 75 2.17 6.74 -0.11
C GLY A 75 2.11 5.24 0.15
N ASP A 76 3.22 4.56 -0.10
CA ASP A 76 3.38 3.14 0.23
C ASP A 76 4.23 3.04 1.49
N TYR A 77 3.68 2.38 2.51
CA TYR A 77 4.29 2.29 3.82
C TYR A 77 4.72 0.85 4.07
N LEU A 78 6.03 0.63 4.30
CA LEU A 78 6.54 -0.64 4.77
C LEU A 78 6.19 -0.77 6.24
N LEU A 79 5.20 -1.60 6.56
CA LEU A 79 4.72 -1.78 7.93
C LEU A 79 5.66 -2.69 8.70
N ASP A 80 6.00 -3.84 8.12
CA ASP A 80 6.86 -4.84 8.76
C ASP A 80 7.68 -5.63 7.73
N TYR A 81 8.81 -6.15 8.19
CA TYR A 81 9.69 -7.02 7.42
C TYR A 81 9.98 -8.32 8.18
N PHE A 82 9.87 -9.44 7.48
CA PHE A 82 10.01 -10.78 8.02
C PHE A 82 11.17 -11.49 7.33
N ALA A 83 11.91 -12.31 8.08
CA ALA A 83 12.98 -13.12 7.53
C ALA A 83 12.46 -14.12 6.48
N SER A 84 13.32 -14.58 5.58
CA SER A 84 12.98 -15.54 4.52
C SER A 84 12.45 -16.90 5.01
N THR A 85 12.66 -17.23 6.29
CA THR A 85 12.11 -18.44 6.92
C THR A 85 10.73 -18.23 7.55
N LYS A 86 10.17 -17.01 7.47
CA LYS A 86 8.96 -16.57 8.19
C LYS A 86 7.83 -16.16 7.24
N ARG A 87 7.66 -16.93 6.16
CA ARG A 87 6.65 -16.67 5.13
C ARG A 87 5.23 -16.62 5.70
N ASP A 88 4.85 -17.64 6.45
CA ASP A 88 3.48 -17.77 6.95
C ASP A 88 3.16 -16.69 7.97
N ASP A 89 4.11 -16.37 8.88
CA ASP A 89 4.00 -15.25 9.82
C ASP A 89 3.76 -13.92 9.09
N ALA A 90 4.44 -13.66 7.98
CA ALA A 90 4.27 -12.45 7.19
C ALA A 90 2.88 -12.36 6.55
N ILE A 91 2.40 -13.48 5.99
CA ILE A 91 1.06 -13.56 5.40
C ILE A 91 0.00 -13.41 6.48
N GLU A 92 0.12 -14.12 7.60
CA GLU A 92 -0.79 -14.03 8.74
C GLU A 92 -0.86 -12.60 9.26
N HIS A 93 0.28 -11.94 9.44
CA HIS A 93 0.33 -10.55 9.87
C HIS A 93 -0.43 -9.63 8.89
N ALA A 94 -0.19 -9.77 7.58
CA ALA A 94 -0.89 -8.98 6.56
C ALA A 94 -2.42 -9.23 6.58
N VAL A 95 -2.84 -10.49 6.75
CA VAL A 95 -4.26 -10.85 6.87
C VAL A 95 -4.88 -10.21 8.10
N LEU A 96 -4.22 -10.33 9.26
CA LEU A 96 -4.76 -9.84 10.54
C LEU A 96 -4.92 -8.32 10.53
N ILE A 97 -3.94 -7.55 10.06
CA ILE A 97 -4.04 -6.09 10.06
C ILE A 97 -5.12 -5.59 9.09
N ALA A 98 -5.26 -6.24 7.94
CA ALA A 98 -6.25 -5.88 6.91
C ALA A 98 -7.68 -6.33 7.24
N ASN A 99 -7.86 -7.12 8.31
CA ASN A 99 -9.14 -7.58 8.85
C ASN A 99 -9.25 -7.26 10.35
N SER A 100 -8.52 -6.25 10.82
CA SER A 100 -8.41 -5.92 12.25
C SER A 100 -9.71 -5.37 12.86
N ASP A 101 -10.66 -4.99 12.01
CA ASP A 101 -11.97 -4.47 12.40
C ASP A 101 -13.03 -4.82 11.36
N ALA A 102 -14.30 -4.78 11.76
CA ALA A 102 -15.43 -4.97 10.85
C ALA A 102 -15.75 -3.69 10.07
N ASP A 103 -15.45 -2.52 10.67
CA ASP A 103 -15.59 -1.23 10.02
C ASP A 103 -14.31 -0.85 9.26
N VAL A 104 -14.46 -0.59 7.97
CA VAL A 104 -13.38 -0.19 7.06
C VAL A 104 -12.67 1.07 7.53
N ASP A 105 -13.41 2.03 8.08
CA ASP A 105 -12.84 3.30 8.53
C ASP A 105 -11.92 3.08 9.74
N GLN A 106 -12.27 2.14 10.62
CA GLN A 106 -11.44 1.72 11.75
C GLN A 106 -10.19 0.96 11.29
N VAL A 107 -10.31 0.09 10.27
CA VAL A 107 -9.14 -0.58 9.70
C VAL A 107 -8.15 0.45 9.13
N ILE A 108 -8.64 1.44 8.38
CA ILE A 108 -7.80 2.52 7.82
C ILE A 108 -7.16 3.35 8.93
N ALA A 109 -7.91 3.73 9.96
CA ALA A 109 -7.37 4.50 11.10
C ALA A 109 -6.26 3.74 11.85
N ARG A 110 -6.39 2.42 12.00
CA ARG A 110 -5.35 1.56 12.59
C ARG A 110 -4.12 1.47 11.69
N LEU A 111 -4.30 1.26 10.39
CA LEU A 111 -3.20 1.24 9.42
C LEU A 111 -2.45 2.59 9.42
N ASP A 112 -3.18 3.71 9.45
CA ASP A 112 -2.63 5.06 9.57
C ASP A 112 -1.87 5.28 10.88
N ALA A 113 -2.22 4.59 11.97
CA ALA A 113 -1.47 4.64 13.21
C ALA A 113 -0.13 3.90 13.08
N LEU A 114 -0.09 2.78 12.36
CA LEU A 114 1.14 2.01 12.10
C LEU A 114 2.13 2.79 11.23
N THR A 115 1.65 3.66 10.33
CA THR A 115 2.54 4.42 9.43
C THR A 115 3.48 5.39 10.15
N ARG A 116 3.16 5.78 11.41
CA ARG A 116 3.98 6.70 12.20
C ARG A 116 5.42 6.22 12.41
N ASN A 117 5.59 4.90 12.46
CA ASN A 117 6.90 4.25 12.63
C ASN A 117 7.37 3.55 11.34
N ALA A 118 6.56 3.61 10.27
CA ALA A 118 6.83 2.92 9.03
C ALA A 118 7.77 3.72 8.13
N GLN A 119 8.46 3.01 7.25
CA GLN A 119 9.19 3.64 6.16
C GLN A 119 8.22 3.95 5.01
N LYS A 120 8.04 5.23 4.69
CA LYS A 120 7.31 5.68 3.51
C LYS A 120 8.23 5.65 2.28
N VAL A 121 7.72 5.14 1.16
CA VAL A 121 8.36 5.18 -0.17
C VAL A 121 7.55 6.05 -1.12
#